data_AF-A0A7S4CDX3-F1
#
_entry.id   AF-A0A7S4CDX3-F1
#
_cell.length_a   1.000
_cell.length_b   1.000
_cell.length_c   1.000
_cell.angle_alpha   90.00
_cell.angle_beta   90.00
_cell.angle_gamma   90.00
#
_symmetry.space_group_name_H-M   'P 1'
#
loop_
_entity.id
_entity.type
_entity.pdbx_description
1 polymer ?
#
loop_
_entity_poly.entity_id
_entity_poly.type
_entity_poly.pdbx_seq_one_letter_code
_entity_poly.pdbx_strand_id
1 'polypeptide(L)'
;RHTKRANPEDIQVLEHPALASMREMLTVTESPHHDTYIPDQGSSPILLRGVPRAVQLQMSQPDTFKTASPDAIHAATQVCRPNVKSNIVAVSYPDNLYEELTTNGYTLEVIVTGLRILFSAYMAVRKESLVEVTQRYEKALAQESDSAASATQSPGPQKKRMRGSGKGVQACSRPTFDDVQIVVSTDNPGSSADSRAVTERRSKVLTALLHLIAANMTGIDTLLFHSDMQSLDLAIAAFDQICTSKTPLVSLLVRIHDIAAHWN
;
A
#
# COMPACT_ATOMS: atom_id res chain seq x y z
N ARG A 1 -24.85 -21.49 14.96
CA ARG A 1 -23.42 -21.09 15.10
C ARG A 1 -23.15 -20.10 13.98
N HIS A 2 -22.96 -18.82 14.29
CA HIS A 2 -22.61 -17.83 13.26
C HIS A 2 -21.15 -18.05 12.86
N THR A 3 -20.93 -18.48 11.62
CA THR A 3 -19.58 -18.49 11.02
C THR A 3 -19.20 -17.04 10.76
N LYS A 4 -18.24 -16.53 11.52
CA LYS A 4 -17.70 -15.19 11.32
C LYS A 4 -17.01 -15.16 9.95
N ARG A 5 -17.31 -14.14 9.15
CA ARG A 5 -16.66 -13.94 7.85
C ARG A 5 -15.16 -13.83 8.05
N ALA A 6 -14.35 -14.52 7.24
CA ALA A 6 -12.91 -14.32 7.31
C ALA A 6 -12.60 -12.91 6.78
N ASN A 7 -11.89 -12.12 7.59
CA ASN A 7 -11.56 -10.75 7.23
C ASN A 7 -10.44 -10.76 6.17
N PRO A 8 -10.32 -9.76 5.29
CA PRO A 8 -9.24 -9.73 4.29
C PRO A 8 -7.84 -9.79 4.89
N GLU A 9 -7.66 -9.27 6.09
CA GLU A 9 -6.41 -9.38 6.85
C GLU A 9 -6.05 -10.85 7.13
N ASP A 10 -7.03 -11.69 7.46
CA ASP A 10 -6.80 -13.13 7.66
C ASP A 10 -6.37 -13.79 6.35
N ILE A 11 -6.96 -13.39 5.21
CA ILE A 11 -6.57 -13.87 3.88
C ILE A 11 -5.13 -13.45 3.57
N GLN A 12 -4.75 -12.20 3.85
CA GLN A 12 -3.38 -11.72 3.65
C GLN A 12 -2.37 -12.52 4.47
N VAL A 13 -2.69 -12.84 5.72
CA VAL A 13 -1.85 -13.67 6.60
C VAL A 13 -1.70 -15.10 6.05
N LEU A 14 -2.78 -15.67 5.50
CA LEU A 14 -2.73 -17.00 4.87
C LEU A 14 -1.89 -17.02 3.59
N GLU A 15 -1.99 -15.99 2.75
CA GLU A 15 -1.21 -15.87 1.51
C GLU A 15 0.28 -15.58 1.77
N HIS A 16 0.58 -14.92 2.88
CA HIS A 16 1.92 -14.47 3.26
C HIS A 16 2.30 -14.98 4.67
N PRO A 17 2.77 -16.23 4.81
CA PRO A 17 3.05 -16.84 6.12
C PRO A 17 3.99 -16.05 7.03
N ALA A 18 4.88 -15.23 6.46
CA ALA A 18 5.76 -14.35 7.23
C ALA A 18 5.00 -13.32 8.08
N LEU A 19 3.77 -12.94 7.68
CA LEU A 19 2.91 -12.06 8.49
C LEU A 19 2.45 -12.74 9.78
N ALA A 20 2.21 -14.06 9.75
CA ALA A 20 1.87 -14.82 10.94
C ALA A 20 3.03 -14.85 11.94
N SER A 21 4.26 -15.09 11.47
CA SER A 21 5.46 -15.05 12.32
C SER A 21 5.71 -13.66 12.90
N MET A 22 5.48 -12.60 12.12
CA MET A 22 5.57 -11.24 12.64
C MET A 22 4.51 -10.99 13.72
N ARG A 23 3.26 -11.41 13.50
CA ARG A 23 2.20 -11.28 14.51
C ARG A 23 2.59 -11.99 15.80
N GLU A 24 3.08 -13.23 15.70
CA GLU A 24 3.55 -14.00 16.85
C GLU A 24 4.69 -13.27 17.58
N MET A 25 5.70 -12.78 16.84
CA MET A 25 6.79 -11.99 17.40
C MET A 25 6.27 -10.74 18.12
N LEU A 26 5.35 -9.98 17.53
CA LEU A 26 4.76 -8.79 18.15
C LEU A 26 3.95 -9.12 19.40
N THR A 27 3.32 -10.30 19.47
CA THR A 27 2.59 -10.75 20.68
C THR A 27 3.51 -11.28 21.79
N VAL A 28 4.61 -11.95 21.44
CA VAL A 28 5.56 -12.53 22.41
C VAL A 28 6.51 -11.48 22.96
N THR A 29 6.89 -10.53 22.11
CA THR A 29 7.72 -9.41 22.51
C THR A 29 6.81 -8.42 23.23
N GLU A 30 6.46 -8.70 24.50
CA GLU A 30 5.88 -7.74 25.47
C GLU A 30 6.90 -6.62 25.77
N SER A 31 7.61 -6.12 24.76
CA SER A 31 8.54 -5.03 24.92
C SER A 31 7.69 -3.79 25.25
N PRO A 32 8.00 -3.06 26.33
CA PRO A 32 7.37 -1.77 26.62
C PRO A 32 7.67 -0.71 25.54
N HIS A 33 8.43 -1.05 24.49
CA HIS A 33 8.65 -0.24 23.29
C HIS A 33 7.87 -0.73 22.06
N HIS A 34 7.08 -1.79 22.19
CA HIS A 34 6.12 -2.26 21.19
C HIS A 34 4.66 -1.94 21.53
N ASP A 35 4.44 -1.12 22.56
CA ASP A 35 3.44 -0.06 22.53
C ASP A 35 3.80 0.97 21.43
N THR A 36 3.89 0.50 20.18
CA THR A 36 3.90 1.36 18.98
C THR A 36 2.50 1.91 18.69
N TYR A 37 1.54 1.64 19.58
CA TYR A 37 0.47 2.56 19.88
C TYR A 37 1.01 3.55 20.93
N ILE A 38 1.68 4.62 20.47
CA ILE A 38 1.82 5.79 21.32
C ILE A 38 0.41 6.38 21.39
N PRO A 39 -0.30 6.29 22.53
CA PRO A 39 -1.71 6.66 22.60
C PRO A 39 -1.96 8.12 22.20
N ASP A 40 -0.91 8.96 22.31
CA ASP A 40 -0.93 10.37 21.97
C ASP A 40 -0.35 10.72 20.58
N GLN A 41 0.22 9.76 19.81
CA GLN A 41 0.80 10.03 18.46
C GLN A 41 0.23 9.19 17.31
N GLY A 42 -0.74 8.32 17.59
CA GLY A 42 -1.38 7.49 16.57
C GLY A 42 -0.61 6.19 16.27
N SER A 43 -1.27 5.30 15.54
CA SER A 43 -0.73 4.01 15.13
C SER A 43 0.47 4.20 14.20
N SER A 44 1.63 3.68 14.61
CA SER A 44 2.81 3.66 13.73
C SER A 44 2.61 2.62 12.61
N PRO A 45 2.74 2.99 11.33
CA PRO A 45 2.63 2.03 10.24
C PRO A 45 3.81 1.04 10.27
N ILE A 46 3.54 -0.23 9.95
CA ILE A 46 4.57 -1.26 9.86
C ILE A 46 4.80 -1.58 8.38
N LEU A 47 6.00 -1.28 7.89
CA LEU A 47 6.43 -1.62 6.53
C LEU A 47 7.26 -2.90 6.54
N LEU A 48 6.82 -3.91 5.79
CA LEU A 48 7.47 -5.19 5.61
C LEU A 48 7.95 -5.32 4.18
N ARG A 49 9.20 -5.77 4.01
CA ARG A 49 9.88 -5.80 2.72
C ARG A 49 10.08 -7.20 2.21
N GLY A 50 9.90 -7.38 0.90
CA GLY A 50 10.17 -8.63 0.21
C GLY A 50 9.42 -9.83 0.79
N VAL A 51 8.22 -9.59 1.34
CA VAL A 51 7.38 -10.59 1.97
C VAL A 51 6.95 -11.59 0.89
N PRO A 52 7.32 -12.87 1.01
CA PRO A 52 6.96 -13.85 0.01
C PRO A 52 5.48 -14.21 0.13
N ARG A 53 4.77 -14.11 -0.99
CA ARG A 53 3.50 -14.78 -1.21
C ARG A 53 3.77 -16.23 -1.56
N ALA A 54 3.40 -17.14 -0.66
CA ALA A 54 3.58 -18.57 -0.85
C ALA A 54 2.41 -19.18 -1.63
N VAL A 55 1.21 -18.63 -1.42
CA VAL A 55 -0.03 -19.13 -1.99
C VAL A 55 -0.94 -17.97 -2.39
N GLN A 56 -1.79 -18.22 -3.38
CA GLN A 56 -2.89 -17.35 -3.76
C GLN A 56 -4.20 -18.08 -3.52
N LEU A 57 -5.11 -17.46 -2.79
CA LEU A 57 -6.42 -18.03 -2.49
C LEU A 57 -7.42 -17.64 -3.60
N GLN A 58 -7.97 -18.64 -4.29
CA GLN A 58 -8.99 -18.46 -5.33
C GLN A 58 -10.41 -18.55 -4.76
N MET A 59 -10.70 -17.80 -3.69
CA MET A 59 -11.98 -17.93 -3.00
C MET A 59 -12.94 -16.81 -3.37
N SER A 60 -14.17 -17.18 -3.75
CA SER A 60 -15.32 -16.26 -3.77
C SER A 60 -15.91 -16.03 -2.37
N GLN A 61 -15.64 -16.91 -1.40
CA GLN A 61 -16.13 -16.82 -0.02
C GLN A 61 -15.11 -17.38 1.01
N PRO A 62 -14.44 -16.52 1.79
CA PRO A 62 -13.34 -16.93 2.66
C PRO A 62 -13.79 -17.65 3.96
N ASP A 63 -15.09 -17.64 4.27
CA ASP A 63 -15.69 -18.10 5.54
C ASP A 63 -15.66 -19.61 5.72
N THR A 64 -15.46 -20.32 4.62
CA THR A 64 -15.48 -21.77 4.59
C THR A 64 -14.16 -22.38 5.04
N PHE A 65 -13.06 -21.61 5.08
CA PHE A 65 -11.73 -22.17 5.26
C PHE A 65 -11.53 -22.88 6.60
N LYS A 66 -12.09 -22.34 7.70
CA LYS A 66 -11.96 -22.93 9.05
C LYS A 66 -12.59 -24.31 9.16
N THR A 67 -13.59 -24.60 8.32
CA THR A 67 -14.34 -25.86 8.33
C THR A 67 -14.18 -26.65 7.03
N ALA A 68 -13.36 -26.16 6.09
CA ALA A 68 -13.16 -26.77 4.80
C ALA A 68 -12.38 -28.08 4.96
N SER A 69 -12.71 -29.09 4.15
CA SER A 69 -11.89 -30.29 4.06
C SER A 69 -10.52 -29.95 3.47
N PRO A 70 -9.47 -30.75 3.75
CA PRO A 70 -8.16 -30.57 3.14
C PRO A 70 -8.22 -30.48 1.60
N ASP A 71 -9.07 -31.29 0.96
CA ASP A 71 -9.24 -31.27 -0.50
C ASP A 71 -9.84 -29.96 -1.01
N ALA A 72 -10.82 -29.41 -0.29
CA ALA A 72 -11.43 -28.12 -0.62
C ALA A 72 -10.42 -26.97 -0.45
N ILE A 73 -9.60 -27.03 0.60
CA ILE A 73 -8.48 -26.10 0.79
C ILE A 73 -7.51 -26.22 -0.38
N HIS A 74 -7.04 -27.42 -0.72
CA HIS A 74 -6.13 -27.63 -1.84
C HIS A 74 -6.70 -27.15 -3.17
N ALA A 75 -7.98 -27.39 -3.45
CA ALA A 75 -8.65 -26.91 -4.65
C ALA A 75 -8.77 -25.38 -4.69
N ALA A 76 -8.93 -24.72 -3.55
CA ALA A 76 -9.06 -23.27 -3.43
C ALA A 76 -7.71 -22.54 -3.37
N THR A 77 -6.58 -23.25 -3.32
CA THR A 77 -5.26 -22.65 -3.11
C THR A 77 -4.34 -22.91 -4.30
N GLN A 78 -3.82 -21.84 -4.89
CA GLN A 78 -2.79 -21.93 -5.92
C GLN A 78 -1.42 -21.63 -5.33
N VAL A 79 -0.49 -22.59 -5.38
CA VAL A 79 0.88 -22.37 -4.92
C VAL A 79 1.61 -21.43 -5.89
N CYS A 80 2.20 -20.35 -5.39
CA CYS A 80 3.00 -19.43 -6.20
C CYS A 80 4.41 -19.99 -6.39
N ARG A 81 4.83 -20.28 -7.63
CA ARG A 81 6.21 -20.71 -7.95
C ARG A 81 6.78 -19.94 -9.15
N PRO A 82 7.88 -19.18 -8.99
CA PRO A 82 8.53 -18.84 -7.71
C PRO A 82 7.61 -17.99 -6.82
N ASN A 83 7.92 -17.90 -5.51
CA ASN A 83 7.18 -17.01 -4.62
C ASN A 83 7.28 -15.57 -5.14
N VAL A 84 6.14 -14.91 -5.30
CA VAL A 84 6.10 -13.49 -5.60
C VAL A 84 6.46 -12.73 -4.32
N LYS A 85 7.41 -11.81 -4.38
CA LYS A 85 7.76 -10.97 -3.24
C LYS A 85 7.00 -9.66 -3.31
N SER A 86 6.45 -9.22 -2.19
CA SER A 86 5.70 -7.98 -2.08
C SER A 86 6.17 -7.17 -0.88
N ASN A 87 6.13 -5.85 -1.00
CA ASN A 87 6.24 -4.97 0.14
C ASN A 87 4.83 -4.75 0.70
N ILE A 88 4.64 -4.89 2.01
CA ILE A 88 3.34 -4.81 2.66
C ILE A 88 3.42 -3.72 3.73
N VAL A 89 2.44 -2.81 3.73
CA VAL A 89 2.27 -1.83 4.81
C VAL A 89 1.04 -2.21 5.60
N ALA A 90 1.24 -2.50 6.88
CA ALA A 90 0.15 -2.66 7.83
C ALA A 90 -0.12 -1.31 8.50
N VAL A 91 -1.38 -0.91 8.47
CA VAL A 91 -1.89 0.32 9.06
C VAL A 91 -3.05 -0.06 9.97
N SER A 92 -2.99 0.34 11.23
CA SER A 92 -4.13 0.19 12.14
C SER A 92 -4.84 1.52 12.25
N TYR A 93 -6.16 1.51 12.31
CA TYR A 93 -6.91 2.68 12.75
C TYR A 93 -7.33 2.47 14.22
N PRO A 94 -7.55 3.54 14.99
CA PRO A 94 -8.21 3.43 16.29
C PRO A 94 -9.57 2.74 16.14
N ASP A 95 -9.95 1.88 17.09
CA ASP A 95 -11.20 1.10 17.02
C ASP A 95 -12.44 2.01 16.85
N ASN A 96 -12.43 3.17 17.51
CA ASN A 96 -13.49 4.15 17.44
C ASN A 96 -13.47 4.96 16.12
N LEU A 97 -12.37 5.00 15.37
CA LEU A 97 -12.29 5.83 14.16
C LEU A 97 -13.30 5.37 13.12
N TYR A 98 -13.46 4.05 12.92
CA TYR A 98 -14.43 3.51 11.97
C TYR A 98 -15.87 3.71 12.44
N GLU A 99 -16.13 3.52 13.73
CA GLU A 99 -17.45 3.78 14.29
C GLU A 99 -17.80 5.26 14.16
N GLU A 100 -16.87 6.18 14.41
CA GLU A 100 -17.08 7.61 14.25
C GLU A 100 -17.26 8.02 12.79
N LEU A 101 -16.49 7.43 11.86
CA LEU A 101 -16.65 7.60 10.41
C LEU A 101 -18.03 7.14 9.91
N THR A 102 -18.68 6.21 10.61
CA THR A 102 -19.96 5.64 10.15
C THR A 102 -21.17 6.21 10.89
N THR A 103 -21.02 6.66 12.14
CA THR A 103 -22.18 6.90 13.02
C THR A 103 -22.38 8.36 13.41
N ASN A 104 -21.30 9.15 13.59
CA ASN A 104 -21.39 10.46 14.27
C ASN A 104 -21.21 11.67 13.35
N GLY A 105 -21.23 11.46 12.03
CA GLY A 105 -20.87 12.49 11.06
C GLY A 105 -19.37 12.72 11.07
N TYR A 106 -18.79 12.89 9.90
CA TYR A 106 -17.35 12.98 9.69
C TYR A 106 -16.76 14.21 10.39
N THR A 107 -16.36 14.08 11.67
CA THR A 107 -15.75 15.19 12.39
C THR A 107 -14.39 15.53 11.77
N LEU A 108 -14.00 16.79 11.89
CA LEU A 108 -12.70 17.26 11.42
C LEU A 108 -11.54 16.47 12.06
N GLU A 109 -11.68 16.12 13.33
CA GLU A 109 -10.69 15.35 14.09
C GLU A 109 -10.49 13.94 13.52
N VAL A 110 -11.58 13.25 13.19
CA VAL A 110 -11.55 11.93 12.55
C VAL A 110 -10.87 11.98 11.19
N ILE A 111 -11.23 12.97 10.36
CA ILE A 111 -10.64 13.19 9.04
C ILE A 111 -9.12 13.42 9.16
N VAL A 112 -8.71 14.31 10.07
CA VAL A 112 -7.30 14.63 10.30
C VAL A 112 -6.53 13.42 10.82
N THR A 113 -7.12 12.64 11.72
CA THR A 113 -6.51 11.43 12.27
C THR A 113 -6.30 10.37 11.19
N GLY A 114 -7.33 10.05 10.41
CA GLY A 114 -7.22 9.12 9.28
C GLY A 114 -6.18 9.56 8.26
N LEU A 115 -6.16 10.84 7.91
CA LEU A 115 -5.18 11.38 6.96
C LEU A 115 -3.75 11.32 7.51
N ARG A 116 -3.53 11.61 8.80
CA ARG A 116 -2.20 11.50 9.43
C ARG A 116 -1.66 10.08 9.39
N ILE A 117 -2.50 9.11 9.72
CA ILE A 117 -2.17 7.68 9.69
C ILE A 117 -1.74 7.28 8.27
N LEU A 118 -2.56 7.59 7.27
CA LEU A 118 -2.28 7.28 5.87
C LEU A 118 -1.06 7.99 5.30
N PHE A 119 -0.90 9.28 5.59
CA PHE A 119 0.27 10.05 5.20
C PHE A 119 1.55 9.42 5.76
N SER A 120 1.54 9.03 7.05
CA SER A 120 2.69 8.41 7.70
C SER A 120 3.04 7.07 7.05
N ALA A 121 2.03 6.26 6.74
CA ALA A 121 2.18 4.99 6.04
C ALA A 121 2.82 5.16 4.66
N TYR A 122 2.30 6.08 3.86
CA TYR A 122 2.80 6.31 2.49
C TYR A 122 4.16 7.01 2.47
N MET A 123 4.45 7.88 3.46
CA MET A 123 5.79 8.42 3.64
C MET A 123 6.82 7.34 3.96
N ALA A 124 6.46 6.32 4.74
CA ALA A 124 7.35 5.19 5.00
C ALA A 124 7.64 4.41 3.70
N VAL A 125 6.62 4.14 2.87
CA VAL A 125 6.77 3.51 1.56
C VAL A 125 7.68 4.32 0.63
N ARG A 126 7.46 5.63 0.54
CA ARG A 126 8.28 6.50 -0.31
C ARG A 126 9.72 6.53 0.13
N LYS A 127 9.99 6.70 1.43
CA LYS A 127 11.35 6.69 1.96
C LYS A 127 12.08 5.41 1.60
N GLU A 128 11.41 4.27 1.75
CA GLU A 128 11.97 2.98 1.38
C GLU A 128 12.27 2.89 -0.13
N SER A 129 11.33 3.34 -0.96
CA SER A 129 11.48 3.33 -2.42
C SER A 129 12.68 4.18 -2.86
N LEU A 130 12.92 5.32 -2.19
CA LEU A 130 14.09 6.16 -2.43
C LEU A 130 15.40 5.43 -2.08
N VAL A 131 15.44 4.71 -0.95
CA VAL A 131 16.62 3.93 -0.54
C VAL A 131 16.95 2.85 -1.57
N GLU A 132 15.93 2.13 -2.06
CA GLU A 132 16.13 1.09 -3.07
C GLU A 132 16.66 1.65 -4.40
N VAL A 133 16.10 2.78 -4.86
CA VAL A 133 16.56 3.46 -6.07
C VAL A 133 18.02 3.92 -5.94
N THR A 134 18.38 4.51 -4.80
CA THR A 134 19.76 4.93 -4.53
C THR A 134 20.71 3.73 -4.55
N GLN A 135 20.36 2.62 -3.90
CA GLN A 135 21.19 1.42 -3.89
C GLN A 135 21.38 0.80 -5.28
N ARG A 136 20.33 0.80 -6.11
CA ARG A 136 20.42 0.31 -7.50
C ARG A 136 21.34 1.19 -8.35
N TYR A 137 21.24 2.51 -8.17
CA TYR A 137 22.10 3.46 -8.87
C TYR A 137 23.57 3.30 -8.47
N GLU A 138 23.87 3.19 -7.18
CA GLU A 138 25.23 2.95 -6.67
C GLU A 138 25.84 1.65 -7.20
N LYS A 139 25.05 0.56 -7.24
CA LYS A 139 25.49 -0.71 -7.84
C LYS A 139 25.79 -0.61 -9.32
N ALA A 140 24.96 0.12 -10.08
CA ALA A 140 25.18 0.34 -11.50
C ALA A 140 26.49 1.13 -11.76
N LEU A 141 26.73 2.19 -10.99
CA LEU A 141 27.97 2.96 -11.07
C LEU A 141 29.22 2.13 -10.74
N ALA A 142 29.14 1.24 -9.74
CA ALA A 142 30.22 0.33 -9.41
C ALA A 142 30.52 -0.64 -10.57
N GLN A 143 29.49 -1.21 -11.19
CA GLN A 143 29.64 -2.13 -12.33
C GLN A 143 30.23 -1.45 -13.58
N GLU A 144 29.85 -0.20 -13.86
CA GLU A 144 30.44 0.60 -14.94
C GLU A 144 31.94 0.86 -14.68
N SER A 145 32.30 1.15 -13.44
CA SER A 145 33.69 1.40 -13.02
C SER A 145 34.57 0.16 -13.19
N ASP A 146 34.08 -1.02 -12.78
CA ASP A 146 34.80 -2.29 -12.92
C ASP A 146 34.95 -2.72 -14.39
N SER A 147 33.93 -2.44 -15.21
CA SER A 147 33.95 -2.71 -16.65
C SER A 147 34.97 -1.82 -17.38
N ALA A 148 35.07 -0.55 -17.01
CA ALA A 148 36.06 0.38 -17.54
C ALA A 148 37.49 -0.02 -17.15
N ALA A 149 37.70 -0.43 -15.90
CA ALA A 149 39.01 -0.92 -15.45
C ALA A 149 39.45 -2.17 -16.21
N SER A 150 38.53 -3.11 -16.46
CA SER A 150 38.80 -4.35 -17.20
C SER A 150 39.09 -4.12 -18.68
N ALA A 151 38.46 -3.12 -19.32
CA ALA A 151 38.72 -2.76 -20.71
C ALA A 151 40.12 -2.18 -20.96
N THR A 152 40.76 -1.64 -19.92
CA THR A 152 42.12 -1.06 -20.01
C THR A 152 43.22 -2.14 -19.97
N GLN A 153 42.86 -3.40 -19.70
CA GLN A 153 43.77 -4.54 -19.66
C GLN A 153 43.50 -5.50 -20.84
N SER A 154 43.76 -5.07 -22.07
CA SER A 154 43.84 -5.98 -23.22
C SER A 154 45.08 -5.72 -24.08
N PRO A 155 45.76 -6.77 -24.59
CA PRO A 155 47.18 -6.77 -24.82
C PRO A 155 47.56 -6.45 -26.27
N GLY A 156 48.45 -5.48 -26.43
CA GLY A 156 49.37 -5.40 -27.56
C GLY A 156 48.78 -5.04 -28.95
N PRO A 157 49.61 -4.44 -29.84
CA PRO A 157 49.15 -3.88 -31.10
C PRO A 157 48.91 -4.98 -32.15
N GLN A 158 47.67 -5.43 -32.31
CA GLN A 158 47.25 -6.11 -33.55
C GLN A 158 46.71 -5.09 -34.56
N LYS A 159 47.56 -4.77 -35.55
CA LYS A 159 47.20 -3.98 -36.73
C LYS A 159 46.14 -4.71 -37.54
N LYS A 160 44.86 -4.38 -37.37
CA LYS A 160 43.81 -4.71 -38.34
C LYS A 160 42.93 -3.50 -38.61
N ARG A 161 43.17 -2.86 -39.76
CA ARG A 161 42.34 -1.80 -40.34
C ARG A 161 40.95 -2.38 -40.65
N MET A 162 39.90 -1.88 -40.01
CA MET A 162 38.56 -1.86 -40.61
C MET A 162 37.84 -0.55 -40.27
N ARG A 163 37.25 0.04 -41.31
CA ARG A 163 36.34 1.18 -41.27
C ARG A 163 34.95 0.65 -40.90
N GLY A 164 34.24 1.32 -39.99
CA GLY A 164 32.80 1.13 -39.86
C GLY A 164 32.15 1.65 -38.58
N SER A 165 31.33 2.68 -38.74
CA SER A 165 30.13 3.04 -37.97
C SER A 165 30.26 3.18 -36.43
N GLY A 166 30.34 4.43 -35.97
CA GLY A 166 30.25 4.78 -34.55
C GLY A 166 28.83 4.57 -34.02
N LYS A 167 28.69 3.66 -33.05
CA LYS A 167 27.53 3.61 -32.14
C LYS A 167 27.76 4.61 -31.01
N GLY A 168 26.92 5.63 -30.92
CA GLY A 168 26.96 6.61 -29.85
C GLY A 168 26.70 5.96 -28.49
N VAL A 169 27.50 6.33 -27.50
CA VAL A 169 27.31 5.97 -26.10
C VAL A 169 26.01 6.64 -25.64
N GLN A 170 24.97 5.85 -25.40
CA GLN A 170 23.68 6.32 -24.92
C GLN A 170 23.81 6.63 -23.42
N ALA A 171 23.68 7.90 -23.04
CA ALA A 171 23.75 8.32 -21.65
C ALA A 171 22.63 7.64 -20.84
N CYS A 172 22.99 7.01 -19.72
CA CYS A 172 22.03 6.44 -18.77
C CYS A 172 21.04 7.54 -18.33
N SER A 173 19.78 7.41 -18.74
CA SER A 173 18.70 8.29 -18.30
C SER A 173 18.50 8.17 -16.78
N ARG A 174 18.14 9.27 -16.12
CA ARG A 174 17.79 9.28 -14.69
C ARG A 174 16.72 8.21 -14.41
N PRO A 175 16.80 7.49 -13.28
CA PRO A 175 15.76 6.55 -12.90
C PRO A 175 14.44 7.30 -12.70
N THR A 176 13.40 6.87 -13.40
CA THR A 176 12.01 7.29 -13.16
C THR A 176 11.43 6.42 -12.05
N PHE A 177 10.54 6.98 -11.22
CA PHE A 177 10.03 6.36 -9.99
C PHE A 177 8.81 5.44 -10.22
N ASP A 178 8.69 4.84 -11.40
CA ASP A 178 7.41 4.42 -11.98
C ASP A 178 6.69 3.20 -11.31
N ASP A 179 7.18 2.63 -10.22
CA ASP A 179 6.74 1.28 -9.80
C ASP A 179 6.20 1.16 -8.36
N VAL A 180 5.88 2.25 -7.65
CA VAL A 180 5.25 2.13 -6.33
C VAL A 180 3.74 1.92 -6.49
N GLN A 181 3.33 0.65 -6.57
CA GLN A 181 1.93 0.25 -6.52
C GLN A 181 1.52 -0.03 -5.07
N ILE A 182 0.63 0.78 -4.52
CA ILE A 182 -0.01 0.48 -3.23
C ILE A 182 -1.38 -0.11 -3.50
N VAL A 183 -1.55 -1.36 -3.06
CA VAL A 183 -2.85 -2.04 -3.06
C VAL A 183 -3.58 -1.67 -1.78
N VAL A 184 -4.71 -0.99 -1.91
CA VAL A 184 -5.57 -0.61 -0.80
C VAL A 184 -6.75 -1.58 -0.72
N SER A 185 -6.81 -2.33 0.38
CA SER A 185 -7.94 -3.22 0.70
C SER A 185 -8.63 -2.68 1.95
N THR A 186 -9.86 -2.19 1.79
CA THR A 186 -10.67 -1.62 2.87
C THR A 186 -11.99 -2.39 2.94
N ASP A 187 -12.06 -3.44 3.75
CA ASP A 187 -13.35 -4.07 4.07
C ASP A 187 -13.78 -3.67 5.48
N ASN A 188 -15.08 -3.42 5.64
CA ASN A 188 -15.71 -3.17 6.94
C ASN A 188 -16.25 -4.50 7.51
N PRO A 189 -15.65 -5.07 8.56
CA PRO A 189 -16.10 -6.32 9.14
C PRO A 189 -17.28 -6.07 10.10
N GLY A 190 -18.50 -5.97 9.56
CA GLY A 190 -19.71 -6.13 10.38
C GLY A 190 -20.80 -5.11 10.12
N SER A 191 -21.70 -5.41 9.18
CA SER A 191 -22.80 -4.53 8.84
C SER A 191 -24.02 -5.32 8.32
N SER A 192 -25.19 -5.11 8.94
CA SER A 192 -26.48 -5.76 8.66
C SER A 192 -27.33 -4.94 7.67
N ALA A 193 -28.22 -5.63 6.93
CA ALA A 193 -28.51 -5.41 5.51
C ALA A 193 -28.96 -4.02 5.01
N ASP A 194 -29.98 -3.33 5.55
CA ASP A 194 -30.66 -2.32 4.71
C ASP A 194 -30.36 -0.84 5.05
N SER A 195 -30.24 -0.46 6.32
CA SER A 195 -29.90 0.94 6.68
C SER A 195 -28.38 1.23 6.64
N ARG A 196 -27.55 0.19 6.64
CA ARG A 196 -26.09 0.35 6.66
C ARG A 196 -25.47 0.44 5.26
N ALA A 197 -26.14 0.01 4.21
CA ALA A 197 -25.58 0.04 2.85
C ALA A 197 -25.22 1.47 2.41
N VAL A 198 -26.04 2.45 2.76
CA VAL A 198 -25.79 3.87 2.47
C VAL A 198 -24.62 4.40 3.30
N THR A 199 -24.61 4.15 4.61
CA THR A 199 -23.51 4.54 5.52
C THR A 199 -22.17 3.91 5.10
N GLU A 200 -22.20 2.63 4.74
CA GLU A 200 -21.03 1.89 4.28
C GLU A 200 -20.47 2.47 2.98
N ARG A 201 -21.33 2.80 2.01
CA ARG A 201 -20.91 3.46 0.77
C ARG A 201 -20.24 4.81 1.06
N ARG A 202 -20.84 5.63 1.93
CA ARG A 202 -20.28 6.95 2.29
C ARG A 202 -18.89 6.81 2.93
N SER A 203 -18.75 5.86 3.85
CA SER A 203 -17.48 5.55 4.50
C SER A 203 -16.41 5.12 3.47
N LYS A 204 -16.77 4.28 2.50
CA LYS A 204 -15.85 3.88 1.41
C LYS A 204 -15.38 5.06 0.56
N VAL A 205 -16.30 5.97 0.18
CA VAL A 205 -15.94 7.17 -0.60
C VAL A 205 -14.96 8.05 0.18
N LEU A 206 -15.25 8.34 1.46
CA LEU A 206 -14.35 9.17 2.26
C LEU A 206 -13.00 8.48 2.46
N THR A 207 -12.97 7.20 2.82
CA THR A 207 -11.71 6.46 2.98
C THR A 207 -10.89 6.51 1.70
N ALA A 208 -11.50 6.25 0.54
CA ALA A 208 -10.82 6.36 -0.76
C ALA A 208 -10.27 7.78 -1.01
N LEU A 209 -11.05 8.82 -0.69
CA LEU A 209 -10.62 10.22 -0.80
C LEU A 209 -9.40 10.51 0.11
N LEU A 210 -9.40 10.03 1.34
CA LEU A 210 -8.26 10.19 2.26
C LEU A 210 -6.99 9.50 1.73
N HIS A 211 -7.13 8.30 1.15
CA HIS A 211 -6.02 7.61 0.48
C HIS A 211 -5.48 8.41 -0.71
N LEU A 212 -6.34 8.96 -1.57
CA LEU A 212 -5.93 9.79 -2.72
C LEU A 212 -5.15 11.03 -2.26
N ILE A 213 -5.66 11.73 -1.24
CA ILE A 213 -4.99 12.91 -0.67
C ILE A 213 -3.63 12.54 -0.08
N ALA A 214 -3.58 11.48 0.74
CA ALA A 214 -2.33 11.02 1.33
C ALA A 214 -1.30 10.63 0.25
N ALA A 215 -1.71 9.90 -0.79
CA ALA A 215 -0.81 9.51 -1.88
C ALA A 215 -0.26 10.72 -2.63
N ASN A 216 -1.12 11.68 -2.97
CA ASN A 216 -0.70 12.91 -3.63
C ASN A 216 0.27 13.73 -2.77
N MET A 217 -0.03 13.90 -1.47
CA MET A 217 0.84 14.61 -0.53
C MET A 217 2.20 13.92 -0.37
N THR A 218 2.23 12.61 -0.48
CA THR A 218 3.44 11.80 -0.35
C THR A 218 4.09 11.52 -1.69
N GLY A 219 3.57 11.97 -2.83
CA GLY A 219 4.14 11.70 -4.16
C GLY A 219 4.19 10.21 -4.51
N ILE A 220 3.17 9.45 -4.12
CA ILE A 220 2.93 8.10 -4.62
C ILE A 220 2.18 8.23 -5.94
N ASP A 221 2.74 7.69 -7.01
CA ASP A 221 2.23 7.88 -8.37
C ASP A 221 1.03 6.98 -8.70
N THR A 222 0.98 5.76 -8.14
CA THR A 222 -0.04 4.78 -8.46
C THR A 222 -0.70 4.19 -7.21
N LEU A 223 -2.02 4.36 -7.10
CA LEU A 223 -2.87 3.66 -6.13
C LEU A 223 -3.79 2.68 -6.86
N LEU A 224 -3.85 1.44 -6.38
CA LEU A 224 -4.75 0.41 -6.87
C LEU A 224 -5.79 0.07 -5.81
N PHE A 225 -7.02 0.51 -6.02
CA PHE A 225 -8.15 0.23 -5.14
C PHE A 225 -8.84 -1.08 -5.56
N HIS A 226 -9.05 -1.98 -4.61
CA HIS A 226 -9.85 -3.19 -4.79
C HIS A 226 -11.23 -2.98 -4.16
N SER A 227 -11.95 -1.96 -4.62
CA SER A 227 -13.26 -1.56 -4.11
C SER A 227 -14.30 -1.46 -5.22
N ASP A 228 -15.54 -1.13 -4.86
CA ASP A 228 -16.58 -0.82 -5.82
C ASP A 228 -16.23 0.46 -6.62
N MET A 229 -16.19 0.33 -7.96
CA MET A 229 -15.81 1.42 -8.85
C MET A 229 -16.62 2.71 -8.62
N GLN A 230 -17.90 2.59 -8.25
CA GLN A 230 -18.75 3.76 -8.02
C GLN A 230 -18.28 4.62 -6.84
N SER A 231 -17.79 4.01 -5.76
CA SER A 231 -17.29 4.79 -4.61
C SER A 231 -15.96 5.46 -4.94
N LEU A 232 -15.13 4.78 -5.74
CA LEU A 232 -13.87 5.34 -6.23
C LEU A 232 -14.09 6.52 -7.18
N ASP A 233 -15.00 6.41 -8.15
CA ASP A 233 -15.31 7.48 -9.10
C ASP A 233 -15.77 8.76 -8.38
N LEU A 234 -16.61 8.62 -7.34
CA LEU A 234 -17.03 9.74 -6.51
C LEU A 234 -15.87 10.35 -5.72
N ALA A 235 -14.97 9.52 -5.19
CA ALA A 235 -13.78 9.99 -4.47
C ALA A 235 -12.81 10.74 -5.41
N ILE A 236 -12.62 10.26 -6.64
CA ILE A 236 -11.80 10.92 -7.67
C ILE A 236 -12.40 12.26 -8.03
N ALA A 237 -13.71 12.33 -8.30
CA ALA A 237 -14.37 13.59 -8.63
C ALA A 237 -14.24 14.62 -7.49
N ALA A 238 -14.38 14.20 -6.23
CA ALA A 238 -14.16 15.06 -5.06
C ALA A 238 -12.69 15.51 -4.94
N PHE A 239 -11.75 14.60 -5.20
CA PHE A 239 -10.32 14.88 -5.19
C PHE A 239 -9.92 15.90 -6.25
N ASP A 240 -10.45 15.81 -7.47
CA ASP A 240 -10.17 16.77 -8.54
C ASP A 240 -10.70 18.18 -8.21
N GLN A 241 -11.90 18.27 -7.62
CA GLN A 241 -12.44 19.56 -7.12
C GLN A 241 -11.54 20.17 -6.04
N ILE A 242 -10.98 19.32 -5.19
CA ILE A 242 -10.01 19.70 -4.15
C ILE A 242 -8.71 20.21 -4.79
N CYS A 243 -8.10 19.47 -5.71
CA CYS A 243 -6.80 19.80 -6.29
C CYS A 243 -6.83 21.02 -7.21
N THR A 244 -7.93 21.23 -7.94
CA THR A 244 -8.11 22.40 -8.81
C THR A 244 -8.33 23.69 -8.03
N SER A 245 -8.81 23.57 -6.78
CA SER A 245 -8.98 24.69 -5.90
C SER A 245 -7.64 25.09 -5.28
N LYS A 246 -7.15 26.31 -5.56
CA LYS A 246 -5.92 26.87 -4.94
C LYS A 246 -6.11 27.18 -3.44
N THR A 247 -6.83 26.33 -2.72
CA THR A 247 -7.27 26.58 -1.36
C THR A 247 -6.16 26.17 -0.38
N PRO A 248 -5.87 26.98 0.66
CA PRO A 248 -4.94 26.60 1.72
C PRO A 248 -5.36 25.29 2.42
N LEU A 249 -4.40 24.58 3.02
CA LEU A 249 -4.63 23.28 3.68
C LEU A 249 -5.76 23.30 4.72
N VAL A 250 -5.89 24.38 5.51
CA VAL A 250 -6.98 24.53 6.49
C VAL A 250 -8.34 24.56 5.79
N SER A 251 -8.44 25.33 4.71
CA SER A 251 -9.65 25.40 3.88
C SER A 251 -9.91 24.08 3.12
N LEU A 252 -8.87 23.31 2.83
CA LEU A 252 -9.01 21.97 2.27
C LEU A 252 -9.70 21.03 3.25
N LEU A 253 -9.27 21.02 4.52
CA LEU A 253 -9.88 20.17 5.54
C LEU A 253 -11.35 20.54 5.78
N VAL A 254 -11.68 21.84 5.80
CA VAL A 254 -13.07 22.30 5.85
C VAL A 254 -13.85 21.85 4.62
N ARG A 255 -13.28 21.92 3.42
CA ARG A 255 -13.94 21.43 2.20
C ARG A 255 -14.17 19.92 2.22
N ILE A 256 -13.21 19.13 2.70
CA ILE A 256 -13.38 17.68 2.84
C ILE A 256 -14.51 17.41 3.82
N HIS A 257 -14.53 18.10 4.95
CA HIS A 257 -15.61 18.01 5.93
C HIS A 257 -16.96 18.39 5.32
N ASP A 258 -17.04 19.50 4.58
CA ASP A 258 -18.27 19.95 3.93
C ASP A 258 -18.75 18.94 2.90
N ILE A 259 -17.87 18.45 2.01
CA ILE A 259 -18.20 17.41 1.02
C ILE A 259 -18.72 16.15 1.72
N ALA A 260 -18.03 15.72 2.78
CA ALA A 260 -18.43 14.56 3.57
C ALA A 260 -19.78 14.79 4.29
N ALA A 261 -20.05 16.01 4.75
CA ALA A 261 -21.31 16.40 5.37
C ALA A 261 -22.47 16.49 4.36
N HIS A 262 -22.22 16.89 3.11
CA HIS A 262 -23.22 16.85 2.03
C HIS A 262 -23.59 15.42 1.64
N TRP A 263 -22.72 14.46 1.94
CA TRP A 263 -23.03 13.04 1.76
C TRP A 263 -23.89 12.48 2.91
N ASN A 264 -24.07 13.17 4.05
CA ASN A 264 -24.92 12.73 5.16
C ASN A 264 -26.41 12.94 4.89
#